data_AF-A0A7S1B3T7-F1
#
_entry.id   AF-A0A7S1B3T7-F1
#
_cell.length_a   1.000
_cell.length_b   1.000
_cell.length_c   1.000
_cell.angle_alpha   90.00
_cell.angle_beta   90.00
_cell.angle_gamma   90.00
#
_symmetry.space_group_name_H-M   'P 1'
#
loop_
_entity.id
_entity.type
_entity.pdbx_description
1 polymer ?
#
loop_
_entity_poly.entity_id
_entity_poly.type
_entity_poly.pdbx_seq_one_letter_code
_entity_poly.pdbx_strand_id
1 'polypeptide(L)'
;PKSSLALFPLTHAFLINHASLRKGFNRLPNAKIRWATDHTETQDLLHSSLELVKEKNAARPFLEFVATRDIEPDEEILIDYGEAWEDAWHGHLTDWSSRQSFEDQEISSVSIIAMNRNKFDASHSWSDVHMTLCDKEKIYKETVVGAAAMEFHGFEKDNDLIDFDHIESPFVPCKIQGTNREKETFDVVYYWNTHHAEAQISRELAITGGQMALITYSSEYLMLKDLPAKDLHFIEKRGRSDDRRAGSFRHELMIPDDMFPE
;
A
#
# COMPACT_ATOMS: atom_id res chain seq x y z
N PRO A 1 12.04 24.11 10.29
CA PRO A 1 11.41 24.89 9.19
C PRO A 1 10.52 26.02 9.73
N LYS A 2 10.67 27.25 9.24
CA LYS A 2 9.75 28.38 9.52
C LYS A 2 8.86 28.65 8.30
N SER A 3 8.31 27.61 7.68
CA SER A 3 7.39 27.78 6.55
C SER A 3 5.97 28.07 7.06
N SER A 4 5.27 28.98 6.39
CA SER A 4 3.84 29.28 6.58
C SER A 4 2.96 28.58 5.54
N LEU A 5 3.55 27.82 4.62
CA LEU A 5 2.89 27.14 3.51
C LEU A 5 3.36 25.67 3.44
N ALA A 6 2.41 24.75 3.29
CA ALA A 6 2.67 23.34 3.01
C ALA A 6 2.09 23.00 1.63
N LEU A 7 2.89 22.34 0.80
CA LEU A 7 2.48 21.89 -0.53
C LEU A 7 2.36 20.37 -0.52
N PHE A 8 1.23 19.87 -1.01
CA PHE A 8 0.98 18.43 -1.13
C PHE A 8 1.06 18.03 -2.60
N PRO A 9 1.98 17.14 -3.00
CA PRO A 9 2.07 16.70 -4.37
C PRO A 9 0.78 15.95 -4.75
N LEU A 10 0.22 16.29 -5.92
CA LEU A 10 -1.00 15.65 -6.47
C LEU A 10 -0.69 14.61 -7.55
N THR A 11 0.58 14.47 -7.93
CA THR A 11 1.05 13.59 -9.01
C THR A 11 2.05 12.58 -8.48
N HIS A 12 2.37 11.57 -9.28
CA HIS A 12 3.37 10.53 -8.94
C HIS A 12 4.82 11.03 -8.83
N ALA A 13 5.06 12.34 -8.95
CA ALA A 13 6.39 12.95 -8.80
C ALA A 13 7.07 12.62 -7.47
N PHE A 14 6.30 12.34 -6.41
CA PHE A 14 6.84 11.91 -5.11
C PHE A 14 7.54 10.54 -5.15
N LEU A 15 7.44 9.79 -6.26
CA LEU A 15 8.14 8.52 -6.47
C LEU A 15 9.53 8.68 -7.09
N ILE A 16 9.93 9.89 -7.49
CA ILE A 16 11.25 10.15 -8.10
C ILE A 16 12.31 10.11 -6.99
N ASN A 17 13.28 9.22 -7.11
CA ASN A 17 14.30 8.99 -6.08
C ASN A 17 15.38 10.07 -6.01
N HIS A 18 16.04 10.12 -4.85
CA HIS A 18 17.18 10.98 -4.59
C HIS A 18 18.47 10.50 -5.27
N ALA A 19 19.28 11.42 -5.79
CA ALA A 19 20.67 11.21 -6.14
C ALA A 19 21.51 12.47 -5.88
N SER A 20 22.78 12.26 -5.54
CA SER A 20 23.74 13.33 -5.24
C SER A 20 25.17 12.80 -5.34
N LEU A 21 26.13 13.72 -5.50
CA LEU A 21 27.56 13.43 -5.35
C LEU A 21 28.10 13.81 -3.97
N ARG A 22 27.27 14.38 -3.10
CA ARG A 22 27.65 14.74 -1.73
C ARG A 22 27.54 13.54 -0.81
N LYS A 23 28.14 13.65 0.38
CA LYS A 23 27.90 12.77 1.54
C LYS A 23 27.83 11.27 1.21
N GLY A 24 28.75 10.77 0.38
CA GLY A 24 28.86 9.34 0.06
C GLY A 24 27.83 8.78 -0.92
N PHE A 25 26.91 9.60 -1.44
CA PHE A 25 26.07 9.22 -2.57
C PHE A 25 26.93 9.15 -3.86
N ASN A 26 26.65 8.17 -4.72
CA ASN A 26 27.48 7.83 -5.88
C ASN A 26 26.71 7.90 -7.21
N ARG A 27 25.56 8.58 -7.24
CA ARG A 27 24.72 8.73 -8.44
C ARG A 27 24.54 10.21 -8.75
N LEU A 28 24.67 10.57 -10.01
CA LEU A 28 24.41 11.93 -10.49
C LEU A 28 22.91 12.12 -10.73
N PRO A 29 22.28 13.18 -10.19
CA PRO A 29 20.91 13.53 -10.58
C PRO A 29 20.88 13.93 -12.07
N ASN A 30 19.88 13.42 -12.79
CA ASN A 30 19.68 13.66 -14.22
C ASN A 30 18.46 14.55 -14.50
N ALA A 31 17.73 14.93 -13.46
CA ALA A 31 16.66 15.91 -13.51
C ALA A 31 16.77 16.89 -12.33
N LYS A 32 16.09 18.03 -12.46
CA LYS A 32 15.89 19.00 -11.38
C LYS A 32 14.45 19.48 -11.35
N ILE A 33 14.02 19.94 -10.19
CA ILE A 33 12.71 20.56 -10.01
C ILE A 33 12.81 22.07 -10.32
N ARG A 34 11.78 22.65 -10.94
CA ARG A 34 11.58 24.09 -11.03
C ARG A 34 10.09 24.43 -10.99
N TRP A 35 9.73 25.69 -10.77
CA TRP A 35 8.37 26.15 -11.03
C TRP A 35 8.02 26.12 -12.51
N ALA A 36 6.77 25.79 -12.83
CA ALA A 36 6.30 25.77 -14.21
C ALA A 36 6.38 27.16 -14.84
N THR A 37 7.20 27.31 -15.88
CA THR A 37 7.45 28.61 -16.52
C THR A 37 6.32 29.04 -17.44
N ASP A 38 5.65 28.07 -18.05
CA ASP A 38 4.66 28.31 -19.10
C ASP A 38 3.22 28.23 -18.55
N HIS A 39 3.07 28.19 -17.21
CA HIS A 39 1.79 28.10 -16.52
C HIS A 39 1.46 29.43 -15.82
N THR A 40 0.64 30.27 -16.47
CA THR A 40 0.30 31.64 -16.00
C THR A 40 -0.18 31.66 -14.55
N GLU A 41 -1.06 30.74 -14.16
CA GLU A 41 -1.57 30.70 -12.78
C GLU A 41 -0.45 30.40 -11.77
N THR A 42 0.54 29.57 -12.11
CA THR A 42 1.68 29.33 -11.22
C THR A 42 2.52 30.59 -11.08
N GLN A 43 2.80 31.27 -12.18
CA GLN A 43 3.55 32.53 -12.15
C GLN A 43 2.80 33.60 -11.33
N ASP A 44 1.50 33.77 -11.53
CA ASP A 44 0.67 34.71 -10.77
C ASP A 44 0.68 34.38 -9.27
N LEU A 45 0.63 33.09 -8.91
CA LEU A 45 0.64 32.65 -7.51
C LEU A 45 1.97 32.91 -6.83
N LEU A 46 3.10 32.72 -7.52
CA LEU A 46 4.44 32.95 -6.96
C LEU A 46 4.68 34.43 -6.62
N HIS A 47 3.98 35.35 -7.28
CA HIS A 47 4.03 36.78 -7.00
C HIS A 47 2.85 37.28 -6.13
N SER A 48 1.96 36.40 -5.69
CA SER A 48 0.81 36.75 -4.84
C SER A 48 1.18 36.71 -3.35
N SER A 49 0.48 37.49 -2.51
CA SER A 49 0.61 37.36 -1.06
C SER A 49 -0.01 36.06 -0.56
N LEU A 50 0.41 35.57 0.61
CA LEU A 50 -0.12 34.34 1.20
C LEU A 50 -1.62 34.42 1.50
N GLU A 51 -2.13 35.60 1.83
CA GLU A 51 -3.56 35.87 2.04
C GLU A 51 -4.35 35.62 0.75
N LEU A 52 -3.87 36.14 -0.38
CA LEU A 52 -4.47 35.93 -1.69
C LEU A 52 -4.40 34.47 -2.13
N VAL A 53 -3.29 33.78 -1.85
CA VAL A 53 -3.15 32.35 -2.13
C VAL A 53 -4.18 31.54 -1.32
N LYS A 54 -4.41 31.89 -0.04
CA LYS A 54 -5.43 31.24 0.81
C LYS A 54 -6.86 31.45 0.31
N GLU A 55 -7.17 32.64 -0.21
CA GLU A 55 -8.50 32.95 -0.75
C GLU A 55 -8.79 32.17 -2.04
N LYS A 56 -7.75 31.89 -2.84
CA LYS A 56 -7.85 31.03 -4.01
C LYS A 56 -7.87 29.55 -3.59
N ASN A 57 -9.01 29.09 -3.08
CA ASN A 57 -9.28 27.69 -2.67
C ASN A 57 -8.94 26.60 -3.72
N ALA A 58 -8.61 26.97 -4.97
CA ALA A 58 -8.26 26.06 -6.05
C ALA A 58 -6.84 26.29 -6.64
N ALA A 59 -6.06 27.23 -6.08
CA ALA A 59 -4.73 27.54 -6.56
C ALA A 59 -3.80 26.33 -6.43
N ARG A 60 -3.33 25.83 -7.57
CA ARG A 60 -2.41 24.68 -7.63
C ARG A 60 -1.15 25.12 -8.36
N PRO A 61 -0.08 25.52 -7.64
CA PRO A 61 1.17 25.80 -8.31
C PRO A 61 1.72 24.50 -8.90
N PHE A 62 2.27 24.58 -10.11
CA PHE A 62 2.84 23.44 -10.80
C PHE A 62 4.37 23.47 -10.67
N LEU A 63 4.92 22.30 -10.34
CA LEU A 63 6.35 22.04 -10.41
C LEU A 63 6.63 21.19 -11.66
N GLU A 64 7.72 21.50 -12.32
CA GLU A 64 8.24 20.77 -13.48
C GLU A 64 9.50 20.01 -13.09
N PHE A 65 9.68 18.84 -13.69
CA PHE A 65 10.92 18.08 -13.67
C PHE A 65 11.59 18.25 -15.02
N VAL A 66 12.77 18.86 -15.01
CA VAL A 66 13.51 19.19 -16.22
C VAL A 66 14.79 18.38 -16.24
N ALA A 67 15.01 17.65 -17.33
CA ALA A 67 16.24 16.92 -17.56
C ALA A 67 17.44 17.89 -17.55
N THR A 68 18.51 17.53 -16.85
CA THR A 68 19.76 18.31 -16.79
C THR A 68 20.78 17.85 -17.84
N ARG A 69 20.48 16.74 -18.52
CA ARG A 69 21.20 16.13 -19.64
C ARG A 69 20.26 15.20 -20.41
N ASP A 70 20.72 14.62 -21.50
CA ASP A 70 19.98 13.55 -22.18
C ASP A 70 19.80 12.34 -21.23
N ILE A 71 18.62 11.74 -21.30
CA ILE A 71 18.19 10.58 -20.50
C ILE A 71 17.84 9.47 -21.48
N GLU A 72 18.50 8.32 -21.36
CA GLU A 72 18.27 7.18 -22.24
C GLU A 72 16.95 6.46 -21.91
N PRO A 73 16.35 5.71 -22.86
CA PRO A 73 15.25 4.81 -22.54
C PRO A 73 15.61 3.86 -21.39
N ASP A 74 14.65 3.64 -20.49
CA ASP A 74 14.79 2.82 -19.28
C ASP A 74 15.79 3.35 -18.22
N GLU A 75 16.37 4.54 -18.42
CA GLU A 75 17.17 5.20 -17.39
C GLU A 75 16.28 5.76 -16.28
N GLU A 76 16.60 5.45 -15.02
CA GLU A 76 15.87 5.97 -13.86
C GLU A 76 16.03 7.50 -13.75
N ILE A 77 14.91 8.21 -13.58
CA ILE A 77 14.90 9.65 -13.30
C ILE A 77 15.26 9.88 -11.83
N LEU A 78 16.27 10.72 -11.60
CA LEU A 78 16.80 11.03 -10.28
C LEU A 78 16.94 12.54 -10.10
N ILE A 79 16.63 13.00 -8.89
CA ILE A 79 16.76 14.41 -8.52
C ILE A 79 17.56 14.57 -7.24
N ASP A 80 18.12 15.76 -7.05
CA ASP A 80 18.73 16.13 -5.79
C ASP A 80 17.67 16.65 -4.81
N TYR A 81 17.55 16.04 -3.63
CA TYR A 81 16.60 16.46 -2.58
C TYR A 81 17.17 17.58 -1.70
N GLY A 82 18.46 17.89 -1.85
CA GLY A 82 19.16 18.91 -1.11
C GLY A 82 19.87 18.40 0.14
N GLU A 83 20.82 19.22 0.61
CA GLU A 83 21.75 18.88 1.69
C GLU A 83 21.03 18.58 3.03
N ALA A 84 19.95 19.31 3.33
CA ALA A 84 19.20 19.13 4.57
C ALA A 84 18.57 17.74 4.69
N TRP A 85 18.06 17.20 3.56
CA TRP A 85 17.53 15.84 3.52
C TRP A 85 18.65 14.81 3.71
N GLU A 86 19.82 15.02 3.07
CA GLU A 86 20.98 14.14 3.21
C GLU A 86 21.48 14.10 4.65
N ASP A 87 21.55 15.25 5.33
CA ASP A 87 21.94 15.32 6.75
C ASP A 87 20.97 14.57 7.64
N ALA A 88 19.66 14.77 7.42
CA ALA A 88 18.64 14.07 8.17
C ALA A 88 18.69 12.56 7.94
N TRP A 89 18.94 12.12 6.70
CA TRP A 89 19.11 10.72 6.35
C TRP A 89 20.32 10.09 7.05
N HIS A 90 21.48 10.76 7.03
CA HIS A 90 22.67 10.28 7.74
C HIS A 90 22.48 10.22 9.26
N GLY A 91 21.84 11.25 9.84
CA GLY A 91 21.46 11.26 11.25
C GLY A 91 20.54 10.08 11.58
N HIS A 92 19.53 9.87 10.74
CA HIS A 92 18.62 8.74 10.86
C HIS A 92 19.37 7.40 10.77
N LEU A 93 20.27 7.19 9.81
CA LEU A 93 21.03 5.93 9.71
C LEU A 93 21.90 5.67 10.94
N THR A 94 22.49 6.73 11.51
CA THR A 94 23.31 6.64 12.72
C THR A 94 22.46 6.22 13.91
N ASP A 95 21.30 6.86 14.10
CA ASP A 95 20.37 6.57 15.18
C ASP A 95 19.70 5.20 14.99
N TRP A 96 19.30 4.87 13.76
CA TRP A 96 18.61 3.64 13.40
C TRP A 96 19.47 2.41 13.65
N SER A 97 20.74 2.46 13.25
CA SER A 97 21.70 1.36 13.48
C SER A 97 21.86 1.02 14.96
N SER A 98 21.67 2.01 15.85
CA SER A 98 21.71 1.78 17.30
C SER A 98 20.45 1.08 17.84
N ARG A 99 19.29 1.23 17.17
CA ARG A 99 17.98 0.70 17.60
C ARG A 99 17.70 -0.72 17.10
N GLN A 100 18.30 -1.11 15.97
CA GLN A 100 18.08 -2.42 15.35
C GLN A 100 18.41 -3.64 16.23
N SER A 101 19.09 -3.44 17.36
CA SER A 101 19.51 -4.51 18.27
C SER A 101 18.39 -5.13 19.13
N PHE A 102 17.18 -4.55 19.18
CA PHE A 102 16.15 -5.01 20.14
C PHE A 102 14.74 -5.32 19.60
N GLU A 103 14.29 -4.79 18.45
CA GLU A 103 12.87 -4.95 18.02
C GLU A 103 12.61 -5.30 16.53
N ASP A 104 13.60 -5.17 15.62
CA ASP A 104 13.34 -5.11 14.17
C ASP A 104 13.45 -6.44 13.39
N GLN A 105 13.63 -7.58 14.06
CA GLN A 105 13.95 -8.82 13.34
C GLN A 105 12.79 -9.44 12.55
N GLU A 106 11.54 -9.11 12.83
CA GLU A 106 10.48 -10.02 12.39
C GLU A 106 9.84 -9.69 11.05
N ILE A 107 9.61 -8.44 10.62
CA ILE A 107 8.89 -8.26 9.36
C ILE A 107 9.27 -6.98 8.67
N SER A 108 9.33 -6.96 7.34
CA SER A 108 9.36 -5.76 6.49
C SER A 108 8.55 -6.05 5.23
N SER A 109 8.31 -5.05 4.40
CA SER A 109 7.76 -5.25 3.04
C SER A 109 8.54 -6.31 2.23
N VAL A 110 9.85 -6.45 2.47
CA VAL A 110 10.71 -7.51 1.89
C VAL A 110 10.24 -8.91 2.29
N SER A 111 9.73 -9.07 3.51
CA SER A 111 9.13 -10.33 3.98
C SER A 111 7.90 -10.69 3.15
N ILE A 112 7.02 -9.75 2.83
CA ILE A 112 5.80 -10.03 2.05
C ILE A 112 6.12 -10.52 0.63
N ILE A 113 7.13 -9.93 -0.02
CA ILE A 113 7.58 -10.40 -1.34
C ILE A 113 8.16 -11.82 -1.23
N ALA A 114 8.98 -12.09 -0.21
CA ALA A 114 9.54 -13.41 0.03
C ALA A 114 8.43 -14.44 0.31
N MET A 115 7.45 -14.10 1.14
CA MET A 115 6.27 -14.91 1.44
C MET A 115 5.45 -15.22 0.19
N ASN A 116 5.24 -14.24 -0.70
CA ASN A 116 4.53 -14.49 -1.96
C ASN A 116 5.32 -15.37 -2.93
N ARG A 117 6.66 -15.31 -2.92
CA ARG A 117 7.52 -16.18 -3.71
C ARG A 117 7.63 -17.60 -3.14
N ASN A 118 7.57 -17.75 -1.82
CA ASN A 118 7.68 -19.02 -1.11
C ASN A 118 6.61 -19.16 -0.02
N LYS A 119 5.35 -19.35 -0.46
CA LYS A 119 4.16 -19.36 0.40
C LYS A 119 4.14 -20.50 1.43
N PHE A 120 4.98 -21.52 1.23
CA PHE A 120 5.03 -22.71 2.07
C PHE A 120 6.19 -22.72 3.05
N ASP A 121 7.06 -21.70 3.06
CA ASP A 121 8.14 -21.61 4.02
C ASP A 121 7.58 -21.44 5.44
N ALA A 122 7.88 -22.40 6.31
CA ALA A 122 7.39 -22.41 7.69
C ALA A 122 8.17 -21.44 8.60
N SER A 123 9.26 -20.86 8.10
CA SER A 123 10.03 -19.85 8.82
C SER A 123 9.35 -18.48 8.82
N HIS A 124 8.37 -18.24 7.93
CA HIS A 124 7.55 -17.04 7.99
C HIS A 124 6.62 -17.14 9.21
N SER A 125 6.90 -16.37 10.26
CA SER A 125 5.91 -16.14 11.32
C SER A 125 4.73 -15.38 10.69
N TRP A 126 3.51 -15.88 10.90
CA TRP A 126 2.28 -15.20 10.50
C TRP A 126 2.10 -13.97 11.40
N SER A 127 2.81 -12.90 11.08
CA SER A 127 2.91 -11.71 11.91
C SER A 127 1.66 -10.84 11.88
N ASP A 128 1.57 -9.92 12.84
CA ASP A 128 0.53 -8.89 12.90
C ASP A 128 0.64 -7.80 11.83
N VAL A 129 1.65 -7.81 10.95
CA VAL A 129 1.82 -6.76 9.92
C VAL A 129 1.36 -7.16 8.52
N HIS A 130 1.10 -8.45 8.28
CA HIS A 130 0.54 -8.90 7.01
C HIS A 130 -0.83 -9.55 7.21
N MET A 131 -1.59 -9.63 6.14
CA MET A 131 -2.83 -10.39 6.07
C MET A 131 -2.84 -11.23 4.80
N THR A 132 -3.63 -12.29 4.82
CA THR A 132 -3.84 -13.15 3.67
C THR A 132 -5.13 -12.77 2.95
N LEU A 133 -5.03 -12.66 1.63
CA LEU A 133 -6.14 -12.44 0.72
C LEU A 133 -6.33 -13.68 -0.15
N CYS A 134 -7.59 -14.08 -0.36
CA CYS A 134 -7.96 -15.23 -1.17
C CYS A 134 -8.85 -14.80 -2.34
N ASP A 135 -8.71 -15.46 -3.49
CA ASP A 135 -9.53 -15.20 -4.68
C ASP A 135 -11.02 -15.49 -4.39
N LYS A 136 -11.83 -14.45 -4.55
CA LYS A 136 -13.25 -14.43 -4.31
C LYS A 136 -13.97 -15.40 -5.25
N GLU A 137 -13.66 -15.44 -6.55
CA GLU A 137 -14.40 -16.30 -7.49
C GLU A 137 -14.29 -17.79 -7.15
N LYS A 138 -13.11 -18.22 -6.67
CA LYS A 138 -12.86 -19.60 -6.27
C LYS A 138 -13.70 -20.00 -5.08
N ILE A 139 -13.76 -19.10 -4.11
CA ILE A 139 -14.62 -19.21 -2.95
C ILE A 139 -16.07 -19.45 -3.40
N TYR A 140 -16.66 -18.60 -4.26
CA TYR A 140 -18.08 -18.77 -4.65
C TYR A 140 -18.35 -20.09 -5.39
N LYS A 141 -17.44 -20.53 -6.27
CA LYS A 141 -17.63 -21.76 -7.07
C LYS A 141 -17.60 -23.03 -6.21
N GLU A 142 -16.75 -23.07 -5.19
CA GLU A 142 -16.55 -24.27 -4.36
C GLU A 142 -17.51 -24.34 -3.15
N THR A 143 -17.90 -23.19 -2.60
CA THR A 143 -18.85 -23.09 -1.47
C THR A 143 -20.24 -23.64 -1.81
N VAL A 144 -20.67 -23.47 -3.06
CA VAL A 144 -22.01 -23.85 -3.52
C VAL A 144 -22.20 -25.38 -3.61
N VAL A 145 -21.12 -26.17 -3.46
CA VAL A 145 -21.16 -27.63 -3.73
C VAL A 145 -21.01 -28.51 -2.47
N GLY A 146 -20.88 -27.91 -1.29
CA GLY A 146 -21.22 -28.58 -0.04
C GLY A 146 -20.06 -28.81 0.93
N ALA A 147 -20.14 -28.14 2.08
CA ALA A 147 -19.64 -28.62 3.36
C ALA A 147 -20.25 -27.77 4.48
N ALA A 148 -20.43 -28.39 5.65
CA ALA A 148 -20.90 -27.73 6.86
C ALA A 148 -19.94 -26.60 7.26
N ALA A 149 -20.50 -25.42 7.44
CA ALA A 149 -19.77 -24.28 7.94
C ALA A 149 -19.46 -24.50 9.44
N MET A 150 -18.20 -24.35 9.83
CA MET A 150 -17.74 -24.52 11.20
C MET A 150 -17.62 -23.14 11.86
N GLU A 151 -18.10 -23.00 13.10
CA GLU A 151 -17.88 -21.78 13.88
C GLU A 151 -16.39 -21.58 14.15
N PHE A 152 -15.87 -20.40 13.81
CA PHE A 152 -14.49 -20.02 14.07
C PHE A 152 -14.44 -18.76 14.93
N HIS A 153 -13.76 -18.84 16.07
CA HIS A 153 -13.56 -17.70 16.98
C HIS A 153 -12.11 -17.21 16.82
N GLY A 154 -11.90 -16.17 16.02
CA GLY A 154 -10.53 -15.65 15.87
C GLY A 154 -10.34 -14.47 14.92
N PHE A 155 -11.41 -13.84 14.44
CA PHE A 155 -11.34 -12.50 13.85
C PHE A 155 -11.75 -11.49 14.93
N GLU A 156 -10.87 -10.53 15.23
CA GLU A 156 -11.30 -9.33 15.94
C GLU A 156 -12.10 -8.47 14.94
N LYS A 157 -13.43 -8.44 15.13
CA LYS A 157 -14.40 -7.77 14.23
C LYS A 157 -14.03 -6.32 13.91
N ASP A 158 -13.27 -5.66 14.77
CA ASP A 158 -13.08 -4.21 14.74
C ASP A 158 -11.79 -3.73 14.04
N ASN A 159 -10.86 -4.59 13.63
CA ASN A 159 -9.59 -4.14 13.01
C ASN A 159 -9.25 -4.77 11.66
N ASP A 160 -9.65 -6.02 11.39
CA ASP A 160 -9.24 -6.76 10.18
C ASP A 160 -10.31 -6.80 9.07
N LEU A 161 -11.54 -6.37 9.37
CA LEU A 161 -12.69 -6.42 8.44
C LEU A 161 -13.12 -5.05 7.90
N ILE A 162 -12.45 -3.97 8.33
CA ILE A 162 -12.84 -2.61 7.96
C ILE A 162 -12.59 -2.40 6.45
N ASP A 163 -13.69 -2.30 5.71
CA ASP A 163 -13.86 -1.60 4.42
C ASP A 163 -13.53 -2.36 3.12
N PHE A 164 -13.68 -3.69 3.09
CA PHE A 164 -13.70 -4.43 1.81
C PHE A 164 -15.08 -4.41 1.12
N ASP A 165 -16.15 -4.04 1.83
CA ASP A 165 -17.52 -4.01 1.29
C ASP A 165 -17.72 -2.92 0.20
N HIS A 166 -16.80 -1.95 0.10
CA HIS A 166 -16.87 -0.86 -0.89
C HIS A 166 -15.85 -0.96 -2.02
N ILE A 167 -14.96 -1.96 -1.99
CA ILE A 167 -13.94 -2.16 -3.02
C ILE A 167 -14.36 -3.36 -3.86
N GLU A 168 -14.54 -3.16 -5.17
CA GLU A 168 -14.65 -4.25 -6.15
C GLU A 168 -13.31 -4.98 -6.28
N SER A 169 -12.88 -5.62 -5.20
CA SER A 169 -11.69 -6.45 -5.15
C SER A 169 -12.08 -7.88 -5.53
N PRO A 170 -11.35 -8.53 -6.45
CA PRO A 170 -11.50 -9.96 -6.69
C PRO A 170 -10.95 -10.80 -5.54
N PHE A 171 -10.41 -10.18 -4.48
CA PHE A 171 -9.86 -10.85 -3.31
C PHE A 171 -10.58 -10.46 -2.03
N VAL A 172 -10.70 -11.42 -1.10
CA VAL A 172 -11.26 -11.22 0.23
C VAL A 172 -10.27 -11.65 1.32
N PRO A 173 -10.27 -10.99 2.49
CA PRO A 173 -9.47 -11.45 3.64
C PRO A 173 -9.79 -12.89 4.02
N CYS A 174 -8.76 -13.70 4.21
CA CYS A 174 -8.84 -15.07 4.66
C CYS A 174 -7.75 -15.37 5.70
N LYS A 175 -7.86 -16.49 6.41
CA LYS A 175 -6.90 -16.96 7.41
C LYS A 175 -6.52 -18.40 7.11
N ILE A 176 -5.23 -18.68 7.02
CA ILE A 176 -4.73 -20.03 6.80
C ILE A 176 -4.93 -20.88 8.06
N GLN A 177 -5.53 -22.06 7.89
CA GLN A 177 -5.71 -23.08 8.93
C GLN A 177 -4.79 -24.28 8.71
N GLY A 178 -4.47 -24.59 7.46
CA GLY A 178 -3.66 -25.73 7.08
C GLY A 178 -2.93 -25.49 5.78
N THR A 179 -1.84 -26.23 5.57
CA THR A 179 -1.06 -26.19 4.32
C THR A 179 -0.81 -27.62 3.86
N ASN A 180 -0.88 -27.85 2.56
CA ASN A 180 -0.51 -29.11 1.92
C ASN A 180 0.56 -28.81 0.86
N ARG A 181 1.82 -29.02 1.23
CA ARG A 181 2.97 -28.75 0.36
C ARG A 181 3.01 -29.65 -0.87
N GLU A 182 2.56 -30.91 -0.76
CA GLU A 182 2.59 -31.86 -1.87
C GLU A 182 1.59 -31.48 -2.98
N LYS A 183 0.43 -30.93 -2.58
CA LYS A 183 -0.59 -30.44 -3.52
C LYS A 183 -0.43 -28.97 -3.90
N GLU A 184 0.47 -28.25 -3.24
CA GLU A 184 0.58 -26.79 -3.30
C GLU A 184 -0.76 -26.08 -2.98
N THR A 185 -1.42 -26.53 -1.91
CA THR A 185 -2.73 -26.00 -1.48
C THR A 185 -2.76 -25.54 -0.02
N PHE A 186 -3.77 -24.72 0.30
CA PHE A 186 -4.05 -24.17 1.62
C PHE A 186 -5.48 -24.46 2.04
N ASP A 187 -5.67 -24.82 3.30
CA ASP A 187 -6.98 -24.80 3.93
C ASP A 187 -7.15 -23.43 4.58
N VAL A 188 -8.17 -22.68 4.18
CA VAL A 188 -8.39 -21.30 4.63
C VAL A 188 -9.78 -21.12 5.22
N VAL A 189 -9.91 -20.17 6.14
CA VAL A 189 -11.18 -19.69 6.68
C VAL A 189 -11.33 -18.23 6.33
N TYR A 190 -12.47 -17.82 5.79
CA TYR A 190 -12.73 -16.42 5.50
C TYR A 190 -14.09 -15.98 6.07
N TYR A 191 -14.22 -14.68 6.33
CA TYR A 191 -15.43 -14.08 6.88
C TYR A 191 -16.44 -13.87 5.76
N TRP A 192 -17.66 -14.36 5.96
CA TRP A 192 -18.74 -14.21 4.99
C TRP A 192 -19.84 -13.34 5.58
N ASN A 193 -19.96 -12.11 5.10
CA ASN A 193 -21.07 -11.25 5.46
C ASN A 193 -22.36 -11.79 4.80
N THR A 194 -23.19 -12.48 5.59
CA THR A 194 -24.42 -13.14 5.14
C THR A 194 -25.40 -12.19 4.48
N HIS A 195 -25.42 -10.90 4.87
CA HIS A 195 -26.32 -9.90 4.28
C HIS A 195 -26.00 -9.58 2.81
N HIS A 196 -24.74 -9.66 2.38
CA HIS A 196 -24.37 -9.42 0.98
C HIS A 196 -24.70 -10.63 0.09
N ALA A 197 -24.57 -11.83 0.63
CA ALA A 197 -24.83 -13.08 -0.10
C ALA A 197 -26.32 -13.29 -0.39
N GLU A 198 -27.21 -12.94 0.54
CA GLU A 198 -28.66 -13.01 0.33
C GLU A 198 -29.09 -12.17 -0.88
N ALA A 199 -28.52 -10.98 -1.06
CA ALA A 199 -28.85 -10.10 -2.19
C ALA A 199 -28.33 -10.61 -3.54
N GLN A 200 -27.13 -11.19 -3.58
CA GLN A 200 -26.51 -11.67 -4.82
C GLN A 200 -27.08 -13.03 -5.26
N ILE A 201 -27.26 -13.96 -4.32
CA ILE A 201 -27.86 -15.28 -4.60
C ILE A 201 -29.33 -15.12 -5.03
N SER A 202 -30.08 -14.19 -4.41
CA SER A 202 -31.45 -13.87 -4.85
C SER A 202 -31.50 -13.39 -6.31
N ARG A 203 -30.48 -12.65 -6.78
CA ARG A 203 -30.40 -12.23 -8.19
C ARG A 203 -30.07 -13.40 -9.12
N GLU A 204 -29.14 -14.27 -8.78
CA GLU A 204 -28.77 -15.41 -9.62
C GLU A 204 -29.87 -16.49 -9.69
N LEU A 205 -30.59 -16.73 -8.59
CA LEU A 205 -31.75 -17.63 -8.55
C LEU A 205 -32.92 -17.09 -9.39
N ALA A 206 -33.13 -15.77 -9.41
CA ALA A 206 -34.14 -15.15 -10.27
C ALA A 206 -33.82 -15.31 -11.77
N ILE A 207 -32.54 -15.40 -12.13
CA ILE A 207 -32.09 -15.57 -13.52
C ILE A 207 -32.18 -17.03 -13.98
N THR A 208 -31.92 -17.99 -13.09
CA THR A 208 -31.81 -19.41 -13.46
C THR A 208 -33.10 -20.22 -13.26
N GLY A 209 -34.13 -19.66 -12.61
CA GLY A 209 -35.44 -20.32 -12.45
C GLY A 209 -35.43 -21.60 -11.61
N GLY A 210 -34.32 -21.89 -10.92
CA GLY A 210 -34.15 -23.08 -10.10
C GLY A 210 -34.55 -22.84 -8.64
N GLN A 211 -35.38 -23.73 -8.09
CA GLN A 211 -35.54 -23.87 -6.64
C GLN A 211 -34.31 -24.56 -6.06
N MET A 212 -33.28 -23.81 -5.67
CA MET A 212 -32.30 -24.31 -4.70
C MET A 212 -32.75 -23.91 -3.30
N ALA A 213 -32.84 -24.90 -2.40
CA ALA A 213 -33.01 -24.64 -0.98
C ALA A 213 -31.74 -23.94 -0.47
N LEU A 214 -31.87 -22.67 -0.10
CA LEU A 214 -30.79 -21.93 0.53
C LEU A 214 -30.54 -22.56 1.91
N ILE A 215 -29.43 -23.28 2.06
CA ILE A 215 -28.97 -23.68 3.38
C ILE A 215 -28.38 -22.42 4.00
N THR A 216 -29.15 -21.75 4.85
CA THR A 216 -28.64 -20.68 5.71
C THR A 216 -27.71 -21.31 6.73
N TYR A 217 -26.41 -21.24 6.47
CA TYR A 217 -25.42 -21.59 7.46
C TYR A 217 -25.42 -20.50 8.54
N SER A 218 -25.59 -20.90 9.81
CA SER A 218 -25.63 -19.97 10.94
C SER A 218 -24.25 -19.43 11.34
N SER A 219 -23.17 -19.90 10.71
CA SER A 219 -21.82 -19.47 11.05
C SER A 219 -21.36 -18.35 10.12
N GLU A 220 -20.77 -17.31 10.71
CA GLU A 220 -20.22 -16.13 10.02
C GLU A 220 -18.96 -16.43 9.18
N TYR A 221 -18.60 -17.71 9.01
CA TYR A 221 -17.34 -18.15 8.42
C TYR A 221 -17.54 -19.34 7.50
N LEU A 222 -16.72 -19.40 6.45
CA LEU A 222 -16.59 -20.60 5.62
C LEU A 222 -15.15 -21.10 5.64
N MET A 223 -14.99 -22.42 5.73
CA MET A 223 -13.72 -23.10 5.50
C MET A 223 -13.66 -23.61 4.05
N LEU A 224 -12.63 -23.20 3.33
CA LEU A 224 -12.30 -23.71 2.01
C LEU A 224 -11.08 -24.62 2.13
N LYS A 225 -11.17 -25.83 1.59
CA LYS A 225 -10.07 -26.79 1.59
C LYS A 225 -9.36 -26.82 0.26
N ASP A 226 -8.08 -27.18 0.29
CA ASP A 226 -7.27 -27.37 -0.90
C ASP A 226 -7.24 -26.14 -1.86
N LEU A 227 -7.30 -24.90 -1.34
CA LEU A 227 -7.18 -23.67 -2.14
C LEU A 227 -5.78 -23.60 -2.79
N PRO A 228 -5.66 -23.47 -4.13
CA PRO A 228 -4.36 -23.39 -4.80
C PRO A 228 -3.52 -22.21 -4.32
N ALA A 229 -2.21 -22.41 -4.16
CA ALA A 229 -1.28 -21.38 -3.68
C ALA A 229 -1.31 -20.07 -4.47
N LYS A 230 -1.58 -20.14 -5.78
CA LYS A 230 -1.69 -18.97 -6.66
C LYS A 230 -2.93 -18.10 -6.40
N ASP A 231 -3.95 -18.66 -5.76
CA ASP A 231 -5.21 -18.00 -5.45
C ASP A 231 -5.19 -17.40 -4.02
N LEU A 232 -4.02 -17.40 -3.38
CA LEU A 232 -3.75 -16.82 -2.07
C LEU A 232 -2.62 -15.80 -2.18
N HIS A 233 -2.77 -14.64 -1.55
CA HIS A 233 -1.79 -13.56 -1.56
C HIS A 233 -1.51 -13.07 -0.15
N PHE A 234 -0.25 -12.75 0.12
CA PHE A 234 0.16 -11.99 1.29
C PHE A 234 0.18 -10.52 0.93
N ILE A 235 -0.47 -9.69 1.75
CA ILE A 235 -0.39 -8.25 1.62
C ILE A 235 -0.09 -7.62 2.97
N GLU A 236 0.34 -6.37 2.95
CA GLU A 236 0.59 -5.60 4.16
C GLU A 236 -0.74 -5.14 4.78
N LYS A 237 -0.88 -5.25 6.10
CA LYS A 237 -2.02 -4.67 6.81
C LYS A 237 -1.97 -3.15 6.69
N ARG A 238 -3.14 -2.53 6.51
CA ARG A 238 -3.25 -1.07 6.43
C ARG A 238 -2.62 -0.42 7.66
N GLY A 239 -1.76 0.57 7.44
CA GLY A 239 -1.10 1.29 8.53
C GLY A 239 0.04 0.54 9.21
N ARG A 240 0.39 -0.66 8.75
CA ARG A 240 1.54 -1.45 9.25
C ARG A 240 2.75 -1.40 8.32
N SER A 241 2.67 -0.56 7.29
CA SER A 241 3.74 -0.37 6.33
C SER A 241 5.03 0.18 6.93
N ASP A 242 6.16 -0.11 6.29
CA ASP A 242 7.48 0.27 6.79
C ASP A 242 7.58 1.80 7.03
N ASP A 243 6.90 2.62 6.22
CA ASP A 243 6.78 4.08 6.39
C ASP A 243 5.94 4.50 7.62
N ARG A 244 5.11 3.60 8.16
CA ARG A 244 4.24 3.84 9.32
C ARG A 244 4.88 3.47 10.65
N ARG A 245 6.00 2.74 10.63
CA ARG A 245 6.68 2.26 11.83
C ARG A 245 7.26 3.38 12.67
N ALA A 246 7.34 3.14 13.98
CA ALA A 246 8.07 4.02 14.87
C ALA A 246 9.53 4.11 14.44
N GLY A 247 10.06 5.32 14.36
CA GLY A 247 11.43 5.55 13.91
C GLY A 247 11.66 5.47 12.40
N SER A 248 10.66 5.12 11.58
CA SER A 248 10.77 5.20 10.12
C SER A 248 11.23 6.60 9.69
N PHE A 249 12.10 6.64 8.67
CA PHE A 249 12.59 7.91 8.16
C PHE A 249 11.47 8.68 7.50
N ARG A 250 11.21 9.88 8.03
CA ARG A 250 10.28 10.84 7.45
C ARG A 250 10.95 12.20 7.46
N HIS A 251 11.10 12.78 6.29
CA HIS A 251 11.67 14.10 6.15
C HIS A 251 10.90 14.88 5.09
N GLU A 252 10.59 16.13 5.41
CA GLU A 252 9.98 17.05 4.45
C GLU A 252 10.98 17.31 3.32
N LEU A 253 10.53 17.19 2.07
CA LEU A 253 11.31 17.68 0.95
C LEU A 253 11.14 19.20 0.90
N MET A 254 12.23 19.92 1.13
CA MET A 254 12.22 21.38 1.07
C MET A 254 12.39 21.84 -0.38
N ILE A 255 11.57 22.81 -0.80
CA ILE A 255 11.86 23.56 -2.02
C ILE A 255 12.98 24.55 -1.67
N PRO A 256 14.11 24.55 -2.40
CA PRO A 256 15.19 25.50 -2.19
C PRO A 256 14.72 26.96 -2.24
N ASP A 257 15.25 27.82 -1.36
CA ASP A 257 14.85 29.23 -1.27
C ASP A 257 15.13 29.99 -2.58
N ASP A 258 16.18 29.60 -3.32
CA ASP A 258 16.54 30.17 -4.63
C ASP A 258 15.55 29.82 -5.75
N MET A 259 14.59 28.93 -5.50
CA MET A 259 13.48 28.70 -6.43
C MET A 259 12.35 29.73 -6.26
N PHE A 260 12.26 30.45 -5.15
CA PHE A 260 11.23 31.48 -4.98
C PHE A 260 11.67 32.80 -5.59
N PRO A 261 10.77 33.56 -6.24
CA PRO A 261 11.11 34.90 -6.72
C PRO A 261 11.49 35.82 -5.56
N GLU A 262 12.47 36.70 -5.81
CA GLU A 262 12.89 37.79 -4.88
C GLU A 262 11.79 38.84 -4.67
#